data_AF-A0A359M9Y3-F1
#
_entry.id   AF-A0A359M9Y3-F1
#
_cell.length_a   1.000
_cell.length_b   1.000
_cell.length_c   1.000
_cell.angle_alpha   90.00
_cell.angle_beta   90.00
_cell.angle_gamma   90.00
#
_symmetry.space_group_name_H-M   'P 1'
#
loop_
_entity.id
_entity.type
_entity.pdbx_description
1 polymer ?
#
loop_
_entity_poly.entity_id
_entity_poly.type
_entity_poly.pdbx_seq_one_letter_code
_entity_poly.pdbx_strand_id
1 'polypeptide(L)'
;MYTVTFDSTGGSAVASVEVEENLTVEEPADPTKTGYVFVGWFTSDSVASGDEWDFEVDLVTEDITLYARWTVAPLTDSERVDAAFSWLQLGDLTALVNSSPRLILPTVRDGVTISWVIDKLEYIAANGVITQPDFETGNQTVTLTATLTLNAATRNKVFTATVLALPSVEDTEPLIDETFELYTNGDIITQAGI
;
A
#
# COMPACT_ATOMS: atom_id res chain seq x y z
N MET A 1 -22.95 -19.30 -47.43
CA MET A 1 -22.39 -19.53 -46.09
C MET A 1 -21.25 -18.57 -45.93
N TYR A 2 -21.19 -17.93 -44.78
CA TYR A 2 -20.08 -17.10 -44.35
C TYR A 2 -19.54 -17.63 -43.03
N THR A 3 -18.23 -17.51 -42.86
CA THR A 3 -17.54 -17.92 -41.64
C THR A 3 -17.53 -16.77 -40.64
N VAL A 4 -18.06 -17.00 -39.45
CA VAL A 4 -17.87 -16.12 -38.29
C VAL A 4 -16.73 -16.66 -37.44
N THR A 5 -15.63 -15.91 -37.38
CA THR A 5 -14.45 -16.25 -36.58
C THR A 5 -14.47 -15.45 -35.27
N PHE A 6 -14.23 -16.11 -34.15
CA PHE A 6 -14.15 -15.47 -32.84
C PHE A 6 -12.70 -15.40 -32.35
N ASP A 7 -12.11 -14.21 -32.37
CA ASP A 7 -10.81 -13.95 -31.76
C ASP A 7 -11.00 -13.49 -30.31
N SER A 8 -10.75 -14.39 -29.36
CA SER A 8 -10.86 -14.12 -27.92
C SER A 8 -9.82 -13.13 -27.37
N THR A 9 -8.91 -12.62 -28.21
CA THR A 9 -7.88 -11.62 -27.86
C THR A 9 -7.08 -12.01 -26.60
N GLY A 10 -6.70 -13.29 -26.53
CA GLY A 10 -5.96 -13.87 -25.42
C GLY A 10 -6.82 -14.40 -24.26
N GLY A 11 -8.13 -14.53 -24.45
CA GLY A 11 -9.02 -15.30 -23.58
C GLY A 11 -9.03 -16.79 -23.92
N SER A 12 -9.99 -17.53 -23.35
CA SER A 12 -10.24 -18.93 -23.70
C SER A 12 -10.74 -19.05 -25.16
N ALA A 13 -10.35 -20.14 -25.83
CA ALA A 13 -10.72 -20.38 -27.22
C ALA A 13 -12.24 -20.50 -27.42
N VAL A 14 -12.73 -19.92 -28.51
CA VAL A 14 -14.12 -19.98 -28.99
C VAL A 14 -14.10 -20.53 -30.41
N ALA A 15 -14.97 -21.50 -30.72
CA ALA A 15 -15.02 -22.13 -32.03
C ALA A 15 -15.68 -21.22 -33.06
N SER A 16 -15.17 -21.20 -34.29
CA SER A 16 -15.81 -20.52 -35.42
C SER A 16 -17.07 -21.26 -35.87
N VAL A 17 -18.00 -20.54 -36.49
CA VAL A 17 -19.27 -21.08 -36.99
C VAL A 17 -19.54 -20.63 -38.42
N GLU A 18 -20.30 -21.45 -39.14
CA GLU A 18 -20.75 -21.17 -40.50
C GLU A 18 -22.22 -20.76 -40.46
N VAL A 19 -22.56 -19.63 -41.07
CA VAL A 19 -23.92 -19.06 -41.05
C VAL A 19 -24.39 -18.78 -42.49
N GLU A 20 -25.68 -18.97 -42.78
CA GLU A 20 -26.25 -18.57 -44.06
C GLU A 20 -26.25 -17.03 -44.20
N GLU A 21 -26.14 -16.54 -45.43
CA GLU A 21 -26.15 -15.10 -45.70
C GLU A 21 -27.45 -14.45 -45.20
N ASN A 22 -27.34 -13.23 -44.64
CA ASN A 22 -28.44 -12.44 -44.09
C ASN A 22 -29.15 -13.09 -42.89
N LEU A 23 -28.49 -14.01 -42.16
CA LEU A 23 -28.96 -14.51 -40.88
C LEU A 23 -28.09 -13.98 -39.73
N THR A 24 -28.66 -13.98 -38.52
CA THR A 24 -27.91 -13.75 -37.28
C THR A 24 -27.10 -14.99 -36.91
N VAL A 25 -26.09 -14.80 -36.07
CA VAL A 25 -25.27 -15.86 -35.48
C VAL A 25 -25.67 -16.05 -34.02
N GLU A 26 -25.73 -17.29 -33.52
CA GLU A 26 -25.96 -17.55 -32.10
C GLU A 26 -24.75 -17.09 -31.29
N GLU A 27 -24.99 -16.36 -30.19
CA GLU A 27 -23.93 -15.89 -29.31
C GLU A 27 -23.19 -17.07 -28.67
N PRO A 28 -21.85 -17.13 -28.77
CA PRO A 28 -21.08 -18.18 -28.11
C PRO A 28 -21.07 -17.96 -26.59
N ALA A 29 -20.72 -19.01 -25.83
CA ALA A 29 -20.44 -18.83 -24.40
C ALA A 29 -19.28 -17.84 -24.20
N ASP A 30 -19.44 -16.93 -23.22
CA ASP A 30 -18.43 -15.93 -22.90
C ASP A 30 -17.05 -16.55 -22.70
N PRO A 31 -16.02 -16.04 -23.41
CA PRO A 31 -14.67 -16.46 -23.13
C PRO A 31 -14.25 -15.98 -21.73
N THR A 32 -13.22 -16.61 -21.17
CA THR A 32 -12.65 -16.23 -19.88
C THR A 32 -11.21 -15.77 -20.03
N LYS A 33 -10.83 -14.73 -19.26
CA LYS A 33 -9.45 -14.19 -19.23
C LYS A 33 -9.08 -13.76 -17.81
N THR A 34 -8.08 -14.40 -17.22
CA THR A 34 -7.66 -14.15 -15.82
C THR A 34 -7.34 -12.68 -15.58
N GLY A 35 -7.98 -12.06 -14.59
CA GLY A 35 -7.79 -10.65 -14.23
C GLY A 35 -8.62 -9.66 -15.07
N TYR A 36 -9.52 -10.14 -15.93
CA TYR A 36 -10.35 -9.32 -16.80
C TYR A 36 -11.82 -9.76 -16.77
N VAL A 37 -12.71 -8.84 -17.11
CA VAL A 37 -14.14 -9.05 -17.34
C VAL A 37 -14.41 -8.89 -18.83
N PHE A 38 -15.13 -9.85 -19.42
CA PHE A 38 -15.56 -9.81 -20.81
C PHE A 38 -16.57 -8.67 -21.00
N VAL A 39 -16.36 -7.84 -22.02
CA VAL A 39 -17.23 -6.68 -22.31
C VAL A 39 -18.22 -7.01 -23.42
N GLY A 40 -17.76 -7.73 -24.46
CA GLY A 40 -18.54 -8.04 -25.65
C GLY A 40 -17.66 -8.35 -26.85
N TRP A 41 -18.30 -8.65 -27.97
CA TRP A 41 -17.66 -8.94 -29.26
C TRP A 41 -17.72 -7.71 -30.17
N PHE A 42 -16.64 -7.41 -30.87
CA PHE A 42 -16.51 -6.18 -31.68
C PHE A 42 -15.96 -6.47 -33.07
N THR A 43 -16.30 -5.65 -34.05
CA THR A 43 -15.89 -5.83 -35.45
C THR A 43 -14.44 -5.45 -35.75
N SER A 44 -13.68 -5.01 -34.74
CA SER A 44 -12.27 -4.66 -34.85
C SER A 44 -11.51 -5.01 -33.57
N ASP A 45 -10.25 -5.43 -33.74
CA ASP A 45 -9.27 -5.69 -32.68
C ASP A 45 -8.81 -4.42 -31.95
N SER A 46 -9.01 -3.25 -32.55
CA SER A 46 -8.71 -1.94 -31.97
C SER A 46 -9.84 -1.50 -31.05
N VAL A 47 -9.50 -0.99 -29.87
CA VAL A 47 -10.48 -0.38 -28.94
C VAL A 47 -10.96 1.01 -29.39
N ALA A 48 -10.28 1.62 -30.36
CA ALA A 48 -10.60 2.96 -30.86
C ALA A 48 -11.54 2.94 -32.10
N SER A 49 -11.86 1.76 -32.63
CA SER A 49 -12.61 1.55 -33.86
C SER A 49 -13.41 0.26 -33.79
N GLY A 50 -14.43 0.10 -34.63
CA GLY A 50 -15.25 -1.11 -34.65
C GLY A 50 -16.36 -1.05 -33.60
N ASP A 51 -17.55 -1.34 -34.10
CA ASP A 51 -18.80 -1.35 -33.35
C ASP A 51 -18.96 -2.68 -32.60
N GLU A 52 -19.73 -2.63 -31.51
CA GLU A 52 -20.15 -3.82 -30.78
C GLU A 52 -21.09 -4.64 -31.68
N TRP A 53 -20.87 -5.94 -31.74
CA TRP A 53 -21.71 -6.85 -32.48
C TRP A 53 -22.92 -7.24 -31.65
N ASP A 54 -24.12 -6.97 -32.16
CA ASP A 54 -25.38 -7.35 -31.54
C ASP A 54 -25.88 -8.67 -32.17
N PHE A 55 -25.80 -9.77 -31.41
CA PHE A 55 -26.18 -11.11 -31.89
C PHE A 55 -27.68 -11.26 -32.19
N GLU A 56 -28.54 -10.36 -31.70
CA GLU A 56 -29.98 -10.38 -31.98
C GLU A 56 -30.36 -9.58 -33.23
N VAL A 57 -29.51 -8.63 -33.64
CA VAL A 57 -29.83 -7.64 -34.67
C VAL A 57 -28.91 -7.72 -35.89
N ASP A 58 -27.62 -7.94 -35.69
CA ASP A 58 -26.63 -7.88 -36.75
C ASP A 58 -26.65 -9.15 -37.61
N LEU A 59 -26.67 -8.93 -38.93
CA LEU A 59 -26.75 -10.00 -39.92
C LEU A 59 -25.37 -10.28 -40.49
N VAL A 60 -25.06 -11.56 -40.67
CA VAL A 60 -23.83 -12.00 -41.33
C VAL A 60 -23.99 -11.86 -42.84
N THR A 61 -23.32 -10.87 -43.43
CA THR A 61 -23.35 -10.59 -44.88
C THR A 61 -22.03 -10.91 -45.60
N GLU A 62 -20.97 -11.22 -44.84
CA GLU A 62 -19.66 -11.64 -45.35
C GLU A 62 -18.91 -12.42 -44.26
N ASP A 63 -17.75 -12.99 -44.61
CA ASP A 63 -16.85 -13.58 -43.62
C ASP A 63 -16.38 -12.48 -42.66
N ILE A 64 -16.59 -12.68 -41.36
CA ILE A 64 -16.30 -11.68 -40.33
C ILE A 64 -15.48 -12.29 -39.20
N THR A 65 -14.56 -11.49 -38.67
CA THR A 65 -13.89 -11.80 -37.40
C THR A 65 -14.41 -10.87 -36.32
N LEU A 66 -14.94 -11.45 -35.25
CA LEU A 66 -15.37 -10.76 -34.06
C LEU A 66 -14.28 -10.87 -32.99
N TYR A 67 -13.92 -9.74 -32.41
CA TYR A 67 -12.83 -9.60 -31.45
C TYR A 67 -13.40 -9.35 -30.05
N ALA A 68 -13.00 -10.19 -29.09
CA ALA A 68 -13.38 -10.00 -27.70
C ALA A 68 -12.76 -8.71 -27.15
N ARG A 69 -13.55 -7.89 -26.46
CA ARG A 69 -13.03 -6.78 -25.64
C ARG A 69 -13.12 -7.10 -24.16
N TRP A 70 -12.17 -6.54 -23.42
CA TRP A 70 -11.94 -6.84 -22.01
C TRP A 70 -11.75 -5.55 -21.21
N THR A 71 -12.25 -5.54 -19.98
CA THR A 71 -11.87 -4.55 -18.97
C THR A 71 -11.17 -5.24 -17.79
N VAL A 72 -10.29 -4.55 -17.08
CA VAL A 72 -9.59 -5.13 -15.93
C VAL A 72 -10.61 -5.45 -14.84
N ALA A 73 -10.57 -6.66 -14.30
CA ALA A 73 -11.42 -7.05 -13.18
C ALA A 73 -11.04 -6.22 -11.94
N PRO A 74 -12.00 -5.64 -11.21
CA PRO A 74 -11.69 -4.97 -9.97
C PRO A 74 -11.11 -5.97 -8.97
N LEU A 75 -10.07 -5.56 -8.24
CA LEU A 75 -9.52 -6.38 -7.16
C LEU A 75 -10.61 -6.66 -6.12
N THR A 76 -10.67 -7.90 -5.66
CA THR A 76 -11.53 -8.29 -4.55
C THR A 76 -11.11 -7.56 -3.27
N ASP A 77 -12.02 -7.46 -2.29
CA ASP A 77 -11.70 -6.85 -1.01
C ASP A 77 -10.50 -7.54 -0.32
N SER A 78 -10.40 -8.87 -0.45
CA SER A 78 -9.27 -9.63 0.11
C SER A 78 -7.95 -9.26 -0.57
N GLU A 79 -7.91 -9.15 -1.89
CA GLU A 79 -6.69 -8.76 -2.62
C GLU A 79 -6.26 -7.34 -2.29
N ARG A 80 -7.21 -6.42 -2.09
CA ARG A 80 -6.93 -5.05 -1.65
C ARG A 80 -6.36 -5.01 -0.24
N VAL A 81 -6.93 -5.79 0.68
CA VAL A 81 -6.41 -5.93 2.04
C VAL A 81 -4.99 -6.54 2.01
N ASP A 82 -4.72 -7.49 1.13
CA ASP A 82 -3.40 -8.10 0.97
C ASP A 82 -2.35 -7.16 0.38
N ALA A 83 -2.74 -6.35 -0.59
CA ALA A 83 -1.89 -5.29 -1.12
C ALA A 83 -1.56 -4.27 -0.03
N ALA A 84 -2.56 -3.85 0.76
CA ALA A 84 -2.35 -2.93 1.89
C ALA A 84 -1.46 -3.55 2.97
N PHE A 85 -1.64 -4.84 3.28
CA PHE A 85 -0.81 -5.58 4.25
C PHE A 85 0.66 -5.64 3.81
N SER A 86 0.91 -5.85 2.52
CA SER A 86 2.27 -5.92 1.95
C SER A 86 2.96 -4.55 1.95
N TRP A 87 2.21 -3.50 1.58
CA TRP A 87 2.66 -2.12 1.59
C TRP A 87 2.99 -1.61 3.01
N LEU A 88 2.21 -2.01 4.01
CA LEU A 88 2.32 -1.47 5.35
C LEU A 88 3.67 -1.85 5.99
N GLN A 89 4.59 -0.91 6.06
CA GLN A 89 5.90 -1.06 6.68
C GLN A 89 6.18 0.19 7.53
N LEU A 90 6.81 0.01 8.70
CA LEU A 90 7.14 1.11 9.61
C LEU A 90 8.64 1.47 9.62
N GLY A 91 9.45 0.79 8.81
CA GLY A 91 10.91 0.95 8.80
C GLY A 91 11.60 0.17 9.92
N ASP A 92 12.78 0.65 10.32
CA ASP A 92 13.54 0.07 11.44
C ASP A 92 12.94 0.52 12.78
N LEU A 93 12.61 -0.46 13.62
CA LEU A 93 12.01 -0.26 14.94
C LEU A 93 12.90 -0.83 16.06
N THR A 94 14.14 -1.20 15.78
CA THR A 94 14.99 -1.95 16.72
C THR A 94 15.69 -1.10 17.78
N ALA A 95 15.77 0.22 17.57
CA ALA A 95 16.48 1.14 18.45
C ALA A 95 15.85 2.56 18.42
N LEU A 96 14.64 2.68 18.98
CA LEU A 96 13.92 3.94 19.05
C LEU A 96 14.32 4.76 20.29
N VAL A 97 14.49 6.06 20.11
CA VAL A 97 14.85 7.04 21.15
C VAL A 97 14.01 8.32 21.02
N ASN A 98 14.12 9.26 21.95
CA ASN A 98 13.34 10.51 21.92
C ASN A 98 13.62 11.36 20.67
N SER A 99 14.83 11.25 20.10
CA SER A 99 15.24 11.94 18.88
C SER A 99 14.85 11.18 17.59
N SER A 100 14.32 9.97 17.70
CA SER A 100 13.82 9.23 16.54
C SER A 100 12.64 9.99 15.91
N PRO A 101 12.46 9.90 14.58
CA PRO A 101 11.29 10.46 13.94
C PRO A 101 10.03 9.82 14.51
N ARG A 102 8.98 10.63 14.64
CA ARG A 102 7.65 10.16 15.00
C ARG A 102 7.21 9.05 14.04
N LEU A 103 6.71 7.94 14.59
CA LEU A 103 6.18 6.85 13.78
C LEU A 103 4.93 7.33 13.05
N ILE A 104 4.88 7.06 11.75
CA ILE A 104 3.68 7.30 10.94
C ILE A 104 2.85 6.03 11.01
N LEU A 105 1.65 6.12 11.58
CA LEU A 105 0.68 5.03 11.71
C LEU A 105 -0.49 5.30 10.76
N PRO A 106 -0.45 4.80 9.51
CA PRO A 106 -1.52 5.06 8.53
C PRO A 106 -2.84 4.48 9.01
N THR A 107 -3.93 5.18 8.75
CA THR A 107 -5.29 4.74 9.12
C THR A 107 -6.13 4.30 7.92
N VAL A 108 -5.64 4.56 6.69
CA VAL A 108 -6.31 4.16 5.46
C VAL A 108 -5.29 3.97 4.33
N ARG A 109 -5.56 3.00 3.45
CA ARG A 109 -4.85 2.81 2.17
C ARG A 109 -5.80 2.27 1.12
N ASP A 110 -5.97 2.99 0.01
CA ASP A 110 -6.80 2.56 -1.13
C ASP A 110 -8.17 2.01 -0.68
N GLY A 111 -8.86 2.71 0.24
CA GLY A 111 -10.16 2.31 0.80
C GLY A 111 -10.12 1.27 1.93
N VAL A 112 -8.99 0.59 2.16
CA VAL A 112 -8.80 -0.32 3.30
C VAL A 112 -8.58 0.51 4.57
N THR A 113 -9.39 0.29 5.60
CA THR A 113 -9.21 0.89 6.93
C THR A 113 -8.10 0.17 7.69
N ILE A 114 -7.25 0.92 8.38
CA ILE A 114 -6.16 0.41 9.22
C ILE A 114 -6.38 0.94 10.63
N SER A 115 -6.58 0.05 11.59
CA SER A 115 -6.76 0.38 13.01
C SER A 115 -5.60 -0.16 13.82
N TRP A 116 -5.09 0.63 14.76
CA TRP A 116 -3.91 0.29 15.54
C TRP A 116 -4.26 0.03 17.01
N VAL A 117 -3.67 -1.02 17.56
CA VAL A 117 -3.59 -1.28 19.01
C VAL A 117 -2.12 -1.26 19.40
N ILE A 118 -1.78 -0.51 20.44
CA ILE A 118 -0.43 -0.40 20.99
C ILE A 118 -0.49 -0.85 22.45
N ASP A 119 0.36 -1.80 22.83
CA ASP A 119 0.34 -2.41 24.17
C ASP A 119 0.89 -1.50 25.28
N LYS A 120 1.83 -0.59 24.95
CA LYS A 120 2.50 0.32 25.88
C LYS A 120 2.52 1.77 25.34
N LEU A 121 1.43 2.49 25.55
CA LEU A 121 1.23 3.86 25.06
C LEU A 121 2.17 4.89 25.72
N GLU A 122 2.74 4.56 26.87
CA GLU A 122 3.71 5.37 27.60
C GLU A 122 5.07 5.48 26.87
N TYR A 123 5.41 4.52 26.00
CA TYR A 123 6.65 4.55 25.22
C TYR A 123 6.43 4.90 23.75
N ILE A 124 5.28 4.50 23.18
CA ILE A 124 4.86 4.90 21.83
C ILE A 124 3.39 5.32 21.89
N ALA A 125 3.15 6.62 21.85
CA ALA A 125 1.80 7.16 21.87
C ALA A 125 1.03 6.85 20.57
N ALA A 126 -0.31 6.94 20.59
CA ALA A 126 -1.15 6.68 19.42
C ALA A 126 -0.90 7.63 18.24
N ASN A 127 -0.32 8.81 18.49
CA ASN A 127 0.12 9.74 17.46
C ASN A 127 1.55 9.45 16.96
N GLY A 128 2.17 8.36 17.41
CA GLY A 128 3.51 7.89 17.02
C GLY A 128 4.67 8.56 17.75
N VAL A 129 4.42 9.45 18.73
CA VAL A 129 5.49 10.07 19.52
C VAL A 129 6.15 9.01 20.39
N ILE A 130 7.49 9.04 20.44
CA ILE A 130 8.32 8.11 21.21
C ILE A 130 8.72 8.77 22.52
N THR A 131 8.68 8.03 23.61
CA THR A 131 9.16 8.47 24.93
C THR A 131 10.04 7.38 25.52
N GLN A 132 11.30 7.71 25.83
CA GLN A 132 12.25 6.76 26.40
C GLN A 132 11.93 6.42 27.86
N PRO A 133 12.07 5.16 28.27
CA PRO A 133 12.14 4.79 29.68
C PRO A 133 13.39 5.37 30.34
N ASP A 134 13.34 5.49 31.67
CA ASP A 134 14.55 5.77 32.46
C ASP A 134 15.54 4.58 32.43
N PHE A 135 16.76 4.85 32.88
CA PHE A 135 17.85 3.87 32.90
C PHE A 135 17.48 2.59 33.67
N GLU A 136 16.85 2.73 34.84
CA GLU A 136 16.51 1.61 35.73
C GLU A 136 15.40 0.71 35.16
N THR A 137 14.45 1.30 34.43
CA THR A 137 13.38 0.59 33.72
C THR A 137 13.93 -0.24 32.56
N GLY A 138 15.07 0.17 32.00
CA GLY A 138 15.72 -0.51 30.89
C GLY A 138 14.93 -0.46 29.59
N ASN A 139 15.48 -1.08 28.54
CA ASN A 139 14.88 -1.09 27.20
C ASN A 139 13.49 -1.73 27.22
N GLN A 140 12.57 -1.16 26.45
CA GLN A 140 11.19 -1.61 26.41
C GLN A 140 10.84 -2.12 25.02
N THR A 141 10.27 -3.32 24.98
CA THR A 141 9.64 -3.87 23.79
C THR A 141 8.17 -3.47 23.77
N VAL A 142 7.72 -2.87 22.66
CA VAL A 142 6.36 -2.39 22.40
C VAL A 142 5.80 -3.12 21.18
N THR A 143 4.58 -3.64 21.31
CA THR A 143 3.86 -4.34 20.23
C THR A 143 2.82 -3.41 19.62
N LEU A 144 2.93 -3.16 18.31
CA LEU A 144 1.92 -2.46 17.53
C LEU A 144 1.19 -3.46 16.64
N THR A 145 -0.12 -3.58 16.83
CA THR A 145 -0.98 -4.45 16.02
C THR A 145 -1.85 -3.61 15.10
N ALA A 146 -1.61 -3.69 13.79
CA ALA A 146 -2.47 -3.12 12.76
C ALA A 146 -3.53 -4.16 12.34
N THR A 147 -4.80 -3.79 12.45
CA THR A 147 -5.93 -4.51 11.86
C THR A 147 -6.33 -3.81 10.58
N LEU A 148 -6.14 -4.47 9.44
CA LEU A 148 -6.53 -3.98 8.11
C LEU A 148 -7.87 -4.59 7.75
N THR A 149 -8.85 -3.78 7.34
CA THR A 149 -10.21 -4.26 7.06
C THR A 149 -10.84 -3.53 5.89
N LEU A 150 -11.51 -4.29 5.03
CA LEU A 150 -12.40 -3.80 3.99
C LEU A 150 -13.60 -4.75 3.89
N ASN A 151 -14.79 -4.25 4.19
CA ASN A 151 -16.00 -5.06 4.32
C ASN A 151 -15.77 -6.28 5.25
N ALA A 152 -15.91 -7.50 4.73
CA ALA A 152 -15.68 -8.73 5.47
C ALA A 152 -14.21 -9.21 5.46
N ALA A 153 -13.37 -8.68 4.56
CA ALA A 153 -11.96 -9.07 4.48
C ALA A 153 -11.15 -8.39 5.58
N THR A 154 -10.33 -9.16 6.29
CA THR A 154 -9.50 -8.65 7.39
C THR A 154 -8.15 -9.36 7.48
N ARG A 155 -7.12 -8.64 7.92
CA ARG A 155 -5.76 -9.12 8.19
C ARG A 155 -5.18 -8.37 9.39
N ASN A 156 -4.42 -9.09 10.22
CA ASN A 156 -3.68 -8.49 11.32
C ASN A 156 -2.17 -8.53 11.04
N LYS A 157 -1.50 -7.38 11.17
CA LYS A 157 -0.05 -7.26 11.07
C LYS A 157 0.52 -6.78 12.40
N VAL A 158 1.54 -7.48 12.88
CA VAL A 158 2.21 -7.17 14.14
C VAL A 158 3.59 -6.59 13.83
N PHE A 159 3.91 -5.49 14.51
CA PHE A 159 5.22 -4.87 14.52
C PHE A 159 5.74 -4.88 15.96
N THR A 160 7.01 -5.24 16.12
CA THR A 160 7.70 -5.19 17.41
C THR A 160 8.72 -4.07 17.35
N ALA A 161 8.57 -3.09 18.25
CA ALA A 161 9.50 -1.99 18.41
C ALA A 161 10.26 -2.12 19.72
N THR A 162 11.51 -1.69 19.72
CA THR A 162 12.36 -1.58 20.91
C THR A 162 12.68 -0.12 21.14
N VAL A 163 12.20 0.42 22.26
CA VAL A 163 12.54 1.76 22.74
C VAL A 163 13.67 1.64 23.74
N LEU A 164 14.80 2.30 23.46
CA LEU A 164 15.98 2.23 24.31
C LEU A 164 15.80 3.11 25.55
N ALA A 165 16.28 2.64 26.69
CA ALA A 165 16.37 3.46 27.89
C ALA A 165 17.34 4.63 27.71
N LEU A 166 17.13 5.67 28.51
CA LEU A 166 18.13 6.72 28.70
C LEU A 166 19.43 6.11 29.26
N PRO A 167 20.61 6.66 28.90
CA PRO A 167 21.87 6.24 29.49
C PRO A 167 21.89 6.52 31.01
N SER A 168 22.76 5.83 31.73
CA SER A 168 23.05 6.18 33.13
C SER A 168 23.55 7.63 33.19
N VAL A 169 23.12 8.38 34.21
CA VAL A 169 23.62 9.74 34.47
C VAL A 169 25.12 9.76 34.78
N GLU A 170 25.71 8.62 35.14
CA GLU A 170 27.16 8.48 35.36
C GLU A 170 27.94 8.35 34.04
N ASP A 171 27.29 7.92 32.96
CA ASP A 171 27.90 7.78 31.61
C ASP A 171 27.74 9.06 30.75
N THR A 172 26.93 10.03 31.17
CA THR A 172 26.91 11.35 30.54
C THR A 172 28.10 12.15 31.07
N GLU A 173 29.21 12.21 30.32
CA GLU A 173 30.35 13.08 30.68
C GLU A 173 29.80 14.48 31.02
N PRO A 174 30.18 15.08 32.16
CA PRO A 174 29.82 16.46 32.43
C PRO A 174 30.39 17.31 31.30
N LEU A 175 29.58 18.23 30.75
CA LEU A 175 30.11 19.36 30.01
C LEU A 175 31.04 20.08 30.99
N ILE A 176 32.33 19.81 30.90
CA ILE A 176 33.35 20.53 31.64
C ILE A 176 33.12 22.01 31.33
N ASP A 177 32.66 22.69 32.36
CA ASP A 177 32.55 24.14 32.51
C ASP A 177 33.77 24.80 31.86
N GLU A 178 33.55 25.74 30.95
CA GLU A 178 34.60 26.60 30.41
C GLU A 178 35.27 27.30 31.59
N THR A 179 36.33 26.69 32.11
CA THR A 179 37.41 27.31 32.89
C THR A 179 37.00 28.58 33.62
N PHE A 180 36.30 28.45 34.76
CA PHE A 180 36.31 29.48 35.79
C PHE A 180 37.66 29.44 36.55
N GLU A 181 38.78 29.49 35.82
CA GLU A 181 40.06 29.95 36.35
C GLU A 181 40.24 31.34 35.74
N LEU A 182 39.96 32.43 36.46
CA LEU A 182 41.01 33.19 37.11
C LEU A 182 40.36 34.23 38.03
N TYR A 183 40.06 33.89 39.29
CA TYR A 183 40.07 34.89 40.37
C TYR A 183 40.45 34.24 41.70
N THR A 184 41.76 34.15 41.94
CA THR A 184 42.29 34.14 43.30
C THR A 184 43.22 35.34 43.48
N ASN A 185 42.95 36.12 44.52
CA ASN A 185 43.70 37.27 45.02
C ASN A 185 43.62 38.58 44.21
N GLY A 186 42.73 39.48 44.66
CA GLY A 186 43.22 40.61 45.46
C GLY A 186 44.10 41.70 44.83
N ASP A 187 44.32 41.75 43.52
CA ASP A 187 45.04 42.86 42.89
C ASP A 187 44.11 43.81 42.13
N ILE A 188 44.00 45.05 42.66
CA ILE A 188 43.43 46.20 41.96
C ILE A 188 44.39 46.55 40.83
N ILE A 189 44.07 46.16 39.58
CA ILE A 189 44.69 46.80 38.42
C ILE A 189 44.01 48.16 38.19
N THR A 190 44.69 49.21 38.66
CA THR A 190 44.36 50.61 38.33
C THR A 190 44.37 50.79 36.82
N GLN A 191 43.22 51.20 36.26
CA GLN A 191 43.14 51.70 34.90
C GLN A 191 43.82 53.07 34.83
N ALA A 192 45.02 53.12 34.23
CA ALA A 192 45.60 54.36 33.73
C ALA A 192 45.15 54.55 32.28
N GLY A 193 44.71 55.78 31.95
CA GLY A 193 44.51 56.25 30.57
C GLY A 193 45.78 56.06 29.72
N ILE A 194 45.75 56.20 28.40
CA ILE A 194 45.06 57.16 27.54
C ILE A 194 44.78 56.45 26.20
#